data_AF-A0A3D5U5V2-F1
#
_entry.id   AF-A0A3D5U5V2-F1
#
_cell.length_a   1.000
_cell.length_b   1.000
_cell.length_c   1.000
_cell.angle_alpha   90.00
_cell.angle_beta   90.00
_cell.angle_gamma   90.00
#
_symmetry.space_group_name_H-M   'P 1'
#
loop_
_entity.id
_entity.type
_entity.pdbx_description
1 polymer ?
#
loop_
_entity_poly.entity_id
_entity_poly.type
_entity_poly.pdbx_seq_one_letter_code
_entity_poly.pdbx_strand_id
1 'polypeptide(L)'
;MRVISNKSSGKMSLALARALFLRGAEVILIYGSISEALPYYLSEAIQTLSVNQMHETVLSHAMDCNWIIKCAAVSDYKPAAYSESKIKKGE
;
A
#
# COMPACT_ATOMS: atom_id res chain seq x y z
N MET A 1 17.16 -11.94 5.33
CA MET A 1 15.69 -11.81 5.48
C MET A 1 15.03 -12.26 4.19
N ARG A 2 13.85 -12.85 4.24
CA ARG A 2 13.05 -13.22 3.05
C ARG A 2 11.63 -12.68 3.25
N VAL A 3 11.03 -12.20 2.17
CA VAL A 3 9.64 -11.69 2.15
C VAL A 3 8.94 -12.22 0.91
N ILE A 4 7.62 -12.38 0.99
CA ILE A 4 6.75 -12.61 -0.16
C ILE A 4 6.21 -11.24 -0.56
N SER A 5 6.43 -10.84 -1.81
CA SER A 5 6.01 -9.54 -2.31
C SER A 5 5.62 -9.63 -3.78
N ASN A 6 4.64 -8.83 -4.18
CA ASN A 6 4.21 -8.69 -5.56
C ASN A 6 4.93 -7.52 -6.22
N LYS A 7 5.46 -7.74 -7.42
CA LYS A 7 6.13 -6.68 -8.19
C LYS A 7 5.09 -5.67 -8.66
N SER A 8 5.06 -4.50 -8.02
CA SER A 8 4.29 -3.34 -8.44
C SER A 8 5.16 -2.09 -8.34
N SER A 9 5.01 -1.18 -9.30
CA SER A 9 5.71 0.12 -9.29
C SER A 9 4.91 1.23 -8.64
N GLY A 10 3.59 1.06 -8.43
CA GLY A 10 2.71 2.12 -7.95
C GLY A 10 2.53 3.32 -8.89
N LYS A 11 3.11 3.32 -10.10
CA LYS A 11 2.94 4.40 -11.09
C LYS A 11 1.47 4.64 -11.46
N MET A 12 0.69 3.56 -11.58
CA MET A 12 -0.73 3.65 -11.91
C MET A 12 -1.54 4.32 -10.79
N SER A 13 -1.29 3.97 -9.52
CA SER A 13 -1.93 4.64 -8.38
C SER A 13 -1.54 6.11 -8.26
N LEU A 14 -0.28 6.47 -8.57
CA LEU A 14 0.14 7.87 -8.61
C LEU A 14 -0.55 8.66 -9.73
N ALA A 15 -0.71 8.06 -10.91
CA ALA A 15 -1.43 8.67 -12.02
C ALA A 15 -2.92 8.88 -11.69
N LEU A 16 -3.52 7.90 -11.01
CA LEU A 16 -4.90 8.00 -10.54
C LEU A 16 -5.07 9.11 -9.49
N ALA A 17 -4.17 9.17 -8.49
CA ALA A 17 -4.17 10.22 -7.49
C ALA A 17 -4.08 11.61 -8.13
N ARG A 18 -3.21 11.79 -9.13
CA ARG A 18 -3.13 13.02 -9.93
C ARG A 18 -4.45 13.36 -10.60
N ALA A 19 -5.07 12.38 -11.25
CA ALA A 19 -6.31 12.58 -12.00
C ALA A 19 -7.49 12.96 -11.10
N LEU A 20 -7.54 12.42 -9.88
CA LEU A 20 -8.55 12.73 -8.86
C LEU A 20 -8.32 14.13 -8.28
N PHE A 21 -7.08 14.46 -7.90
CA PHE A 21 -6.72 15.77 -7.42
C PHE A 21 -7.06 16.88 -8.44
N LEU A 22 -6.74 16.67 -9.72
CA LEU A 22 -7.09 17.60 -10.79
C LEU A 22 -8.60 17.79 -11.00
N ARG A 23 -9.43 16.91 -10.44
CA ARG A 23 -10.90 17.01 -10.43
C ARG A 23 -11.44 17.57 -9.11
N GLY A 24 -10.56 18.05 -8.23
CA GLY A 24 -10.92 18.65 -6.95
C GLY A 24 -11.15 17.65 -5.82
N ALA A 25 -10.79 16.38 -6.00
CA ALA A 25 -10.87 15.41 -4.91
C ALA A 25 -9.73 15.61 -3.91
N GLU A 26 -10.03 15.43 -2.64
CA GLU A 26 -9.04 15.19 -1.59
C GLU A 26 -8.57 13.73 -1.67
N VAL A 27 -7.25 13.50 -1.73
CA VAL A 27 -6.70 12.17 -2.04
C VAL A 27 -5.79 11.68 -0.92
N ILE A 28 -6.25 10.60 -0.27
CA ILE A 28 -5.44 9.78 0.63
C ILE A 28 -4.85 8.62 -0.19
N LEU A 29 -3.52 8.50 -0.19
CA LEU A 29 -2.82 7.41 -0.86
C LEU A 29 -2.27 6.42 0.16
N ILE A 30 -2.92 5.26 0.28
CA ILE A 30 -2.38 4.11 1.02
C ILE A 30 -1.60 3.24 0.02
N TYR A 31 -0.30 3.07 0.25
CA TYR A 31 0.59 2.43 -0.73
C TYR A 31 1.58 1.44 -0.12
N GLY A 32 2.13 0.56 -0.96
CA GLY A 32 3.16 -0.40 -0.60
C GLY A 32 4.57 0.15 -0.76
N SER A 33 5.38 -0.53 -1.57
CA SER A 33 6.68 0.00 -2.00
C SER A 33 6.50 0.82 -3.29
N ILE A 34 6.90 2.09 -3.24
CA ILE A 34 6.95 3.01 -4.38
C ILE A 34 8.32 3.67 -4.33
N SER A 35 8.98 3.79 -5.49
CA SER A 35 10.31 4.39 -5.62
C SER A 35 10.27 5.86 -6.05
N GLU A 36 9.16 6.26 -6.65
CA GLU A 36 8.90 7.61 -7.12
C GLU A 36 8.63 8.56 -5.95
N ALA A 37 8.97 9.84 -6.14
CA ALA A 37 8.63 10.88 -5.17
C ALA A 37 7.11 11.00 -5.03
N LEU A 38 6.65 11.08 -3.78
CA LEU A 38 5.24 11.30 -3.49
C LEU A 38 4.82 12.72 -3.88
N PRO A 39 3.67 12.89 -4.57
CA PRO A 39 3.20 14.21 -4.93
C PRO A 39 2.76 15.04 -3.72
N TYR A 40 3.03 16.35 -3.75
CA TYR A 40 2.69 17.28 -2.68
C TYR A 40 1.18 17.52 -2.49
N TYR A 41 0.37 17.16 -3.47
CA TYR A 41 -1.07 17.42 -3.47
C TYR A 41 -1.90 16.31 -2.79
N LEU A 42 -1.26 15.24 -2.34
CA LEU A 42 -1.92 14.24 -1.51
C LEU A 42 -2.25 14.89 -0.16
N SER A 43 -3.48 14.72 0.32
CA SER A 43 -3.82 15.16 1.68
C SER A 43 -3.09 14.29 2.70
N GLU A 44 -2.94 13.01 2.39
CA GLU A 44 -2.19 12.06 3.19
C GLU A 44 -1.57 10.96 2.33
N ALA A 45 -0.39 10.50 2.73
CA ALA A 45 0.31 9.39 2.09
C ALA A 45 0.80 8.41 3.17
N ILE A 46 0.26 7.19 3.15
CA ILE A 46 0.48 6.19 4.20
C ILE A 46 1.15 4.96 3.60
N GLN A 47 2.39 4.69 4.04
CA GLN A 47 3.11 3.51 3.63
C GLN A 47 2.71 2.29 4.45
N THR A 48 2.43 1.18 3.77
CA THR A 48 2.06 -0.10 4.37
C THR A 48 2.88 -1.23 3.75
N LEU A 49 3.68 -1.93 4.56
CA LEU A 49 4.61 -2.96 4.08
C LEU A 49 4.10 -4.39 4.24
N SER A 50 3.04 -4.58 5.03
CA SER A 50 2.42 -5.89 5.25
C SER A 50 0.93 -5.86 4.89
N VAL A 51 0.40 -7.05 4.57
CA VAL A 51 -1.03 -7.23 4.28
C VAL A 51 -1.89 -6.80 5.46
N ASN A 52 -1.49 -7.11 6.70
CA ASN A 52 -2.24 -6.72 7.90
C ASN A 52 -2.27 -5.20 8.08
N GLN A 53 -1.11 -4.56 7.94
CA GLN A 53 -1.02 -3.10 8.06
C GLN A 53 -1.88 -2.42 7.00
N MET A 54 -1.82 -2.87 5.74
CA MET A 54 -2.66 -2.31 4.68
C MET A 54 -4.16 -2.52 4.96
N HIS A 55 -4.53 -3.69 5.46
CA HIS A 55 -5.92 -4.00 5.82
C HIS A 55 -6.43 -3.05 6.92
N GLU A 56 -5.68 -2.92 8.01
CA GLU A 56 -6.04 -2.05 9.14
C GLU A 56 -6.11 -0.58 8.72
N THR A 57 -5.13 -0.08 7.99
CA THR A 57 -5.10 1.32 7.51
C THR A 57 -6.25 1.61 6.55
N VAL A 58 -6.59 0.68 5.65
CA VAL A 58 -7.75 0.90 4.76
C VAL A 58 -9.04 0.95 5.56
N LEU A 59 -9.23 0.05 6.53
CA LEU A 59 -10.44 0.05 7.36
C LEU A 59 -10.57 1.29 8.24
N SER A 60 -9.46 1.83 8.75
CA SER A 60 -9.50 3.02 9.58
C SER A 60 -9.91 4.28 8.81
N HIS A 61 -9.72 4.33 7.49
CA HIS A 61 -10.09 5.48 6.64
C HIS A 61 -11.36 5.23 5.83
N ALA A 62 -11.79 3.97 5.69
CA ALA A 62 -12.87 3.60 4.79
C ALA A 62 -14.20 4.31 5.08
N MET A 63 -14.47 4.60 6.35
CA MET A 63 -15.71 5.25 6.78
C MET A 63 -15.78 6.74 6.44
N ASP A 64 -14.61 7.39 6.35
CA ASP A 64 -14.51 8.83 6.09
C ASP A 64 -14.36 9.15 4.59
N CYS A 65 -14.10 8.13 3.76
CA CYS A 65 -13.92 8.26 2.31
C CYS A 65 -15.23 8.09 1.54
N ASN A 66 -15.51 8.98 0.58
CA ASN A 66 -16.63 8.79 -0.34
C ASN A 66 -16.40 7.66 -1.35
N TRP A 67 -15.14 7.49 -1.79
CA TRP A 67 -14.76 6.46 -2.74
C TRP A 67 -13.49 5.74 -2.29
N ILE A 68 -13.44 4.43 -2.52
CA ILE A 68 -12.28 3.59 -2.24
C ILE A 68 -11.88 2.88 -3.53
N ILE A 69 -10.65 3.13 -3.99
CA ILE A 69 -10.15 2.57 -5.24
C ILE A 69 -9.03 1.56 -4.94
N LYS A 70 -9.34 0.27 -5.11
CA LYS A 70 -8.45 -0.84 -4.76
C LYS A 70 -7.50 -1.21 -5.92
N CYS A 71 -6.40 -0.48 -6.05
CA CYS A 71 -5.38 -0.71 -7.09
C CYS A 71 -4.06 -1.32 -6.56
N ALA A 72 -3.93 -1.52 -5.24
CA ALA A 72 -2.72 -2.10 -4.66
C ALA A 72 -2.59 -3.59 -5.04
N ALA A 73 -1.36 -4.02 -5.36
CA ALA A 73 -1.04 -5.43 -5.64
C ALA A 73 -0.83 -6.21 -4.34
N VAL A 74 -1.87 -6.33 -3.53
CA VAL A 74 -1.83 -7.03 -2.23
C VAL A 74 -1.56 -8.52 -2.44
N SER A 75 -0.76 -9.12 -1.56
CA SER A 75 -0.53 -10.57 -1.58
C SER A 75 -1.75 -11.31 -1.05
N ASP A 76 -2.19 -12.35 -1.75
CA ASP A 76 -3.29 -13.22 -1.30
C ASP A 76 -2.90 -14.10 -0.10
N TYR A 77 -1.59 -14.31 0.10
CA TYR A 77 -1.05 -15.16 1.15
C TYR A 77 -0.07 -14.41 2.05
N LYS A 78 -0.02 -14.83 3.31
CA LYS A 78 1.01 -14.46 4.28
C LYS A 78 1.56 -15.71 4.98
N PRO A 79 2.81 -15.71 5.45
CA PRO A 79 3.30 -16.79 6.31
C PRO A 79 2.41 -16.95 7.55
N ALA A 80 2.06 -18.19 7.89
CA ALA A 80 1.28 -18.47 9.10
C ALA A 80 2.08 -18.18 10.38
N ALA A 81 3.39 -18.43 10.34
CA ALA A 81 4.34 -18.09 11.40
C ALA A 81 5.45 -17.21 10.84
N TYR A 82 5.83 -16.18 11.60
CA TYR A 82 6.96 -15.32 11.29
C TYR A 82 8.19 -15.79 12.08
N SER A 83 9.35 -15.82 11.43
CA SER A 83 10.62 -16.10 12.12
C SER A 83 11.29 -14.79 12.52
N GLU A 84 11.72 -14.68 13.76
CA GLU A 84 12.47 -13.52 14.28
C GLU A 84 13.91 -13.46 13.72
N SER A 85 14.40 -14.57 13.17
CA SER A 85 15.75 -14.67 12.62
C SER A 85 15.76 -15.21 11.19
N LYS A 86 16.89 -15.05 10.50
CA LYS A 86 17.02 -15.59 9.14
C LYS A 86 17.06 -17.13 9.22
N ILE A 87 15.97 -17.77 8.79
CA ILE A 87 15.89 -19.23 8.63
C ILE A 87 17.12 -19.74 7.86
N LYS A 88 17.93 -20.56 8.51
CA LYS A 88 19.15 -21.15 7.93
C LYS A 88 18.78 -22.33 7.04
N LYS A 89 19.71 -22.71 6.17
CA LYS A 89 19.53 -23.91 5.32
C LYS A 89 19.82 -25.14 6.18
N GLY A 90 18.85 -26.05 6.32
CA GLY A 90 19.02 -27.32 7.04
C GLY A 90 18.53 -27.32 8.49
N GLU A 91 17.87 -26.25 8.94
CA GLU A 91 16.97 -26.25 10.10
C GLU A 91 15.55 -26.58 9.65
#